data_AF-A0A6A3BIP6-F1
#
_entry.id   AF-A0A6A3BIP6-F1
#
_cell.length_a   1.000
_cell.length_b   1.000
_cell.length_c   1.000
_cell.angle_alpha   90.00
_cell.angle_beta   90.00
_cell.angle_gamma   90.00
#
_symmetry.space_group_name_H-M   'P 1'
#
loop_
_entity.id
_entity.type
_entity.pdbx_description
1 polymer ?
#
loop_
_entity_poly.entity_id
_entity_poly.type
_entity_poly.pdbx_seq_one_letter_code
_entity_poly.pdbx_strand_id
1 'polypeptide(L)'
;MDQVYDPTGTWAVVDVSLDNLRSNPVTKYRRRPSGCLIQESPNGYSKVIWVEHVEVDDRAVHNIYRPVVNSGLAFGAKRWVATLDRQCERLASSMASNIPAGDLCVITSSEGRKSMLKLAERMVTSFCTGVGASTAHAWTTLAATGSDDVRVMTRKSMDDPGRPLGIVLSAATSFWIPVPSKRVFDFLRDENSRSEWDILSNGGLVQEMAHIANGRDPGNCVSLLRVNTAAGSYVIYAPVDIVAMNVVLRGGDPDYVAFLPSGFAILPDGRGHNNGGGILEIGSGGSLLTVAFQILVDSVPTAKLSLGSVATVNSLIKCTVERIKAAVMCNSA
;
A
#
# COMPACT_ATOMS: atom_id res chain seq x y z
N MET A 1 -10.68 22.02 -0.10
CA MET A 1 -9.73 21.87 -1.22
C MET A 1 -10.29 22.71 -2.32
N ASP A 2 -9.64 23.83 -2.59
CA ASP A 2 -10.12 24.83 -3.55
C ASP A 2 -9.26 24.76 -4.80
N GLN A 3 -9.90 24.82 -5.96
CA GLN A 3 -9.24 24.80 -7.27
C GLN A 3 -9.45 26.14 -7.95
N VAL A 4 -8.36 26.74 -8.43
CA VAL A 4 -8.39 28.00 -9.16
C VAL A 4 -7.68 27.79 -10.50
N TYR A 5 -8.34 28.19 -11.57
CA TYR A 5 -7.79 28.19 -12.92
C TYR A 5 -7.43 29.63 -13.32
N ASP A 6 -6.18 29.83 -13.73
CA ASP A 6 -5.71 31.07 -14.31
C ASP A 6 -5.78 30.97 -15.85
N PRO A 7 -6.35 31.97 -16.57
CA PRO A 7 -6.34 32.04 -18.03
C PRO A 7 -4.98 31.82 -18.72
N THR A 8 -3.87 31.92 -17.99
CA THR A 8 -2.51 31.64 -18.49
C THR A 8 -2.18 30.14 -18.65
N GLY A 9 -3.13 29.24 -18.37
CA GLY A 9 -2.91 27.79 -18.45
C GLY A 9 -2.31 27.17 -17.18
N THR A 10 -2.46 27.87 -16.04
CA THR A 10 -2.00 27.40 -14.73
C THR A 10 -3.18 26.96 -13.87
N TRP A 11 -3.10 25.74 -13.33
CA TRP A 11 -4.02 25.23 -12.34
C TRP A 11 -3.37 25.29 -10.96
N ALA A 12 -4.09 25.86 -9.99
CA ALA A 12 -3.69 25.87 -8.60
C ALA A 12 -4.69 25.06 -7.78
N VAL A 13 -4.17 24.14 -6.98
CA VAL A 13 -4.94 23.39 -5.99
C VAL A 13 -4.41 23.74 -4.63
N VAL A 14 -5.28 24.25 -3.76
CA VAL A 14 -4.92 24.61 -2.38
C VAL A 14 -5.69 23.74 -1.40
N ASP A 15 -4.95 23.16 -0.46
CA ASP A 15 -5.46 22.37 0.63
C ASP A 15 -4.97 22.95 1.97
N VAL A 16 -5.93 23.27 2.83
CA VAL A 16 -5.70 23.91 4.13
C VAL A 16 -6.70 23.36 5.14
N SER A 17 -6.20 22.97 6.32
CA SER A 17 -7.04 22.56 7.43
C SER A 17 -7.78 23.78 8.01
N LEU A 18 -9.11 23.66 8.13
CA LEU A 18 -9.98 24.71 8.66
C LEU A 18 -10.14 24.67 10.19
N ASP A 19 -9.27 23.97 10.90
CA ASP A 19 -9.37 23.69 12.35
C ASP A 19 -9.36 24.96 13.23
N ASN A 20 -8.97 26.12 12.68
CA ASN A 20 -9.12 27.42 13.34
C ASN A 20 -10.58 27.87 13.51
N LEU A 21 -11.53 27.28 12.76
CA LEU A 21 -12.95 27.64 12.82
C LEU A 21 -13.72 26.83 13.87
N ARG A 22 -13.17 25.67 14.30
CA ARG A 22 -13.72 24.82 15.37
C ARG A 22 -12.58 24.11 16.09
N SER A 23 -12.25 24.57 17.30
CA SER A 23 -11.28 23.92 18.18
C SER A 23 -11.67 22.46 18.44
N ASN A 24 -10.93 21.51 17.84
CA ASN A 24 -11.05 20.10 18.16
C ASN A 24 -9.79 19.66 18.94
N PRO A 25 -9.89 19.28 20.23
CA PRO A 25 -8.74 18.91 21.05
C PRO A 25 -8.05 17.60 20.61
N VAL A 26 -8.53 16.95 19.55
CA VAL A 26 -8.02 15.66 19.03
C VAL A 26 -7.20 15.84 17.75
N THR A 27 -6.99 17.07 17.25
CA THR A 27 -6.30 17.30 15.98
C THR A 27 -4.79 17.03 16.08
N LYS A 28 -4.39 15.79 15.78
CA LYS A 28 -2.97 15.32 15.76
C LYS A 28 -2.22 15.69 14.47
N TYR A 29 -2.92 16.24 13.49
CA TYR A 29 -2.40 16.57 12.17
C TYR A 29 -3.11 17.81 11.66
N ARG A 30 -2.35 18.80 11.19
CA ARG A 30 -2.88 20.05 10.66
C ARG A 30 -2.11 20.45 9.41
N ARG A 31 -2.84 20.69 8.33
CA ARG A 31 -2.29 21.17 7.07
C ARG A 31 -2.36 22.70 7.04
N ARG A 32 -1.22 23.37 7.02
CA ARG A 32 -1.11 24.79 6.66
C ARG A 32 -1.26 24.94 5.13
N PRO A 33 -1.41 26.16 4.57
CA PRO A 33 -1.60 26.33 3.13
C PRO A 33 -0.58 25.50 2.33
N SER A 34 -1.09 24.45 1.71
CA SER A 34 -0.34 23.42 0.98
C SER A 34 -1.08 23.15 -0.33
N GLY A 35 -0.47 22.38 -1.22
CA GLY A 35 -1.10 21.95 -2.47
C GLY A 35 -0.12 21.97 -3.63
N CYS A 36 -0.64 22.16 -4.84
CA CYS A 36 0.18 22.10 -6.03
C CYS A 36 -0.22 23.13 -7.09
N LEU A 37 0.78 23.49 -7.90
CA LEU A 37 0.63 24.25 -9.14
C LEU A 37 0.93 23.30 -10.28
N ILE A 38 0.02 23.24 -11.25
CA ILE A 38 0.17 22.45 -12.47
C ILE A 38 0.14 23.42 -13.63
N GLN A 39 1.26 23.52 -14.34
CA GLN A 39 1.43 24.41 -15.48
C GLN A 39 1.56 23.59 -16.74
N GLU A 40 0.74 23.91 -17.74
CA GLU A 40 0.90 23.32 -19.07
C GLU A 40 2.29 23.67 -19.64
N SER A 41 2.93 22.70 -20.28
CA SER A 41 4.22 22.87 -20.95
C SER A 41 4.13 22.37 -22.39
N PRO A 42 4.97 22.89 -23.31
CA PRO A 42 5.04 22.38 -24.67
C PRO A 42 5.28 20.87 -24.72
N ASN A 43 4.86 20.23 -25.81
CA ASN A 43 5.02 18.80 -26.08
C ASN A 43 4.16 17.86 -25.22
N GLY A 44 3.05 18.35 -24.64
CA GLY A 44 2.11 17.52 -23.86
C GLY A 44 2.61 17.15 -22.47
N TYR A 45 3.61 17.87 -21.96
CA TYR A 45 4.09 17.72 -20.59
C TYR A 45 3.42 18.73 -19.66
N SER A 46 3.50 18.48 -18.35
CA SER A 46 3.08 19.42 -17.33
C SER A 46 4.20 19.62 -16.32
N LYS A 47 4.44 20.88 -15.94
CA LYS A 47 5.33 21.22 -14.83
C LYS A 47 4.50 21.25 -13.55
N VAL A 48 4.84 20.37 -12.62
CA VAL A 48 4.15 20.28 -11.32
C VAL A 48 5.08 20.80 -10.22
N ILE A 49 4.60 21.76 -9.44
CA ILE A 49 5.26 22.27 -8.24
C ILE A 49 4.35 21.92 -7.06
N TRP A 50 4.89 21.21 -6.07
CA TRP A 50 4.15 20.82 -4.88
C TRP A 50 4.73 21.48 -3.64
N VAL A 51 3.87 22.08 -2.82
CA VAL A 51 4.22 22.70 -1.55
C VAL A 51 3.47 21.99 -0.43
N GLU A 52 4.21 21.44 0.52
CA GLU A 52 3.64 20.82 1.72
C GLU A 52 4.07 21.58 2.95
N HIS A 53 3.09 21.96 3.76
CA HIS A 53 3.28 22.58 5.05
C HIS A 53 2.34 21.90 6.06
N VAL A 54 2.93 21.00 6.85
CA VAL A 54 2.18 20.15 7.77
C VAL A 54 2.72 20.33 9.19
N GLU A 55 1.81 20.48 10.14
CA GLU A 55 2.07 20.37 11.57
C GLU A 55 1.52 19.02 12.06
N VAL A 56 2.36 18.24 12.75
CA VAL A 56 1.97 16.93 13.28
C VAL A 56 2.31 16.89 14.76
N ASP A 57 1.35 16.45 15.58
CA ASP A 57 1.64 16.07 16.96
C ASP A 57 2.37 14.71 16.95
N ASP A 58 3.69 14.78 17.08
CA ASP A 58 4.58 13.62 17.01
C ASP A 58 4.64 12.82 18.33
N ARG A 59 3.98 13.28 19.40
CA ARG A 59 4.02 12.64 20.73
C ARG A 59 3.50 11.20 20.69
N ALA A 60 2.51 10.93 19.85
CA ALA A 60 1.90 9.62 19.68
C ALA A 60 2.62 8.74 18.63
N VAL A 61 3.68 9.24 17.98
CA VAL A 61 4.42 8.49 16.98
C VAL A 61 5.31 7.44 17.66
N HIS A 62 5.13 6.18 17.28
CA HIS A 62 5.93 5.07 17.78
C HIS A 62 7.43 5.25 17.44
N ASN A 63 8.31 4.84 18.35
CA ASN A 63 9.76 5.11 18.27
C ASN A 63 10.40 4.69 16.94
N ILE A 64 9.97 3.56 16.37
CA ILE A 64 10.51 3.05 15.09
C ILE A 64 10.22 3.99 13.92
N TYR A 65 9.13 4.77 13.97
CA TYR A 65 8.72 5.69 12.91
C TYR A 65 9.24 7.12 13.08
N ARG A 66 9.70 7.49 14.28
CA ARG A 66 10.20 8.85 14.57
C ARG A 66 11.28 9.31 13.58
N PRO A 67 12.29 8.50 13.18
CA PRO A 67 13.28 8.94 12.21
C PRO A 67 12.68 9.31 10.84
N VAL A 68 11.68 8.56 10.37
CA VAL A 68 10.99 8.83 9.09
C VAL A 68 10.13 10.09 9.16
N VAL A 69 9.49 10.33 10.31
CA VAL A 69 8.72 11.55 10.56
C VAL A 69 9.65 12.77 10.63
N ASN A 70 10.73 12.67 11.41
CA ASN A 70 11.66 13.77 11.65
C ASN A 70 12.52 14.12 10.43
N SER A 71 12.76 13.17 9.53
CA SER A 71 13.45 13.42 8.25
C SER A 71 12.57 14.14 7.22
N GLY A 72 11.28 14.34 7.50
CA GLY A 72 10.32 14.94 6.56
C GLY A 72 9.90 14.01 5.42
N LEU A 73 10.34 12.75 5.41
CA LEU A 73 9.96 11.76 4.39
C LEU A 73 8.49 11.37 4.49
N ALA A 74 7.93 11.34 5.70
CA ALA A 74 6.53 10.94 5.93
C ALA A 74 5.51 11.92 5.30
N PHE A 75 5.79 13.22 5.34
CA PHE A 75 4.83 14.29 5.01
C PHE A 75 5.33 15.27 3.94
N GLY A 76 6.48 15.01 3.32
CA GLY A 76 7.10 15.93 2.37
C GLY A 76 6.46 15.95 0.97
N ALA A 77 6.61 17.07 0.26
CA ALA A 77 6.12 17.28 -1.10
C ALA A 77 6.59 16.19 -2.10
N LYS A 78 7.81 15.66 -1.93
CA LYS A 78 8.36 14.58 -2.78
C LYS A 78 7.45 13.36 -2.82
N ARG A 79 6.83 13.00 -1.70
CA ARG A 79 5.89 11.88 -1.61
C ARG A 79 4.70 12.10 -2.52
N TRP A 80 4.09 13.28 -2.45
CA TRP A 80 2.91 13.61 -3.22
C TRP A 80 3.19 13.73 -4.73
N VAL A 81 4.32 14.34 -5.11
CA VAL A 81 4.75 14.38 -6.51
C VAL A 81 4.92 12.98 -7.08
N ALA A 82 5.59 12.08 -6.34
CA ALA A 82 5.75 10.71 -6.82
C ALA A 82 4.44 9.90 -6.83
N THR A 83 3.52 10.18 -5.90
CA THR A 83 2.16 9.62 -5.96
C THR A 83 1.41 10.11 -7.20
N LEU A 84 1.50 11.41 -7.53
CA LEU A 84 0.87 11.98 -8.71
C LEU A 84 1.44 11.37 -10.00
N ASP A 85 2.77 11.34 -10.13
CA ASP A 85 3.46 10.77 -11.29
C ASP A 85 3.00 9.33 -11.57
N ARG A 86 2.92 8.51 -10.52
CA ARG A 86 2.40 7.14 -10.64
C ARG A 86 0.93 7.07 -11.04
N GLN A 87 0.09 7.98 -10.54
CA GLN A 87 -1.31 8.01 -10.98
C GLN A 87 -1.41 8.40 -12.45
N CYS A 88 -0.55 9.30 -12.93
CA CYS A 88 -0.44 9.60 -14.36
C CYS A 88 -0.01 8.36 -15.16
N GLU A 89 1.00 7.60 -14.70
CA GLU A 89 1.42 6.33 -15.34
C GLU A 89 0.28 5.32 -15.42
N ARG A 90 -0.50 5.17 -14.33
CA ARG A 90 -1.68 4.29 -14.29
C ARG A 90 -2.76 4.69 -15.26
N LEU A 91 -3.13 5.96 -15.28
CA LEU A 91 -4.13 6.49 -16.20
C LEU A 91 -3.68 6.30 -17.65
N ALA A 92 -2.40 6.58 -17.95
CA ALA A 92 -1.82 6.33 -19.26
C ALA A 92 -1.87 4.84 -19.64
N SER A 93 -1.54 3.93 -18.71
CA SER A 93 -1.64 2.48 -18.95
C SER A 93 -3.08 2.00 -19.18
N SER A 94 -4.05 2.58 -18.47
CA SER A 94 -5.48 2.28 -18.68
C SER A 94 -6.02 2.83 -20.00
N MET A 95 -5.48 3.94 -20.49
CA MET A 95 -5.89 4.56 -21.75
C MET A 95 -5.17 3.96 -22.97
N ALA A 96 -4.07 3.24 -22.77
CA ALA A 96 -3.31 2.61 -23.84
C ALA A 96 -4.12 1.52 -24.55
N SER A 97 -4.36 1.71 -25.85
CA SER A 97 -5.05 0.75 -26.71
C SER A 97 -4.15 -0.40 -27.19
N ASN A 98 -2.84 -0.20 -27.19
CA ASN A 98 -1.87 -1.19 -27.66
C ASN A 98 -1.52 -2.17 -26.54
N ILE A 99 -1.74 -3.47 -26.78
CA ILE A 99 -1.26 -4.56 -25.92
C ILE A 99 0.11 -4.97 -26.47
N PRO A 100 1.19 -4.93 -25.67
CA PRO A 100 2.48 -5.46 -26.11
C PRO A 100 2.32 -6.94 -26.48
N ALA A 101 2.67 -7.30 -27.72
CA ALA A 101 2.76 -8.68 -28.17
C ALA A 101 4.04 -9.31 -27.58
N GLY A 102 4.00 -9.64 -26.28
CA GLY A 102 5.03 -10.41 -25.59
C GLY A 102 4.48 -11.75 -25.16
N ASP A 103 5.19 -12.82 -25.48
CA ASP A 103 4.82 -14.22 -25.20
C ASP A 103 4.45 -14.42 -23.72
N LEU A 104 3.36 -15.16 -23.47
CA LEU A 104 2.71 -15.46 -22.18
C LEU A 104 1.73 -14.42 -21.57
N CYS A 105 1.22 -13.43 -22.31
CA CYS A 105 0.14 -12.61 -21.75
C CYS A 105 -1.22 -13.37 -21.76
N VAL A 106 -1.66 -13.89 -20.61
CA VAL A 106 -3.03 -14.43 -20.40
C VAL A 106 -4.12 -13.39 -20.71
N ILE A 107 -3.76 -12.09 -20.67
CA ILE A 107 -4.67 -10.98 -20.99
C ILE A 107 -4.58 -10.67 -22.48
N THR A 108 -5.52 -11.22 -23.24
CA THR A 108 -5.57 -11.09 -24.70
C THR A 108 -6.47 -9.95 -25.19
N SER A 109 -7.29 -9.34 -24.32
CA SER A 109 -8.24 -8.29 -24.68
C SER A 109 -7.98 -6.96 -23.96
N SER A 110 -8.36 -5.86 -24.62
CA SER A 110 -8.22 -4.51 -24.05
C SER A 110 -9.15 -4.30 -22.85
N GLU A 111 -10.32 -4.93 -22.91
CA GLU A 111 -11.36 -4.98 -21.87
C GLU A 111 -10.85 -5.77 -20.67
N GLY A 112 -10.21 -6.92 -20.90
CA GLY A 112 -9.57 -7.73 -19.85
C GLY A 112 -8.46 -6.97 -19.14
N ARG A 113 -7.63 -6.23 -19.89
CA ARG A 113 -6.60 -5.35 -19.32
C ARG A 113 -7.22 -4.25 -18.45
N LYS A 114 -8.24 -3.55 -18.94
CA LYS A 114 -8.95 -2.51 -18.16
C LYS A 114 -9.57 -3.08 -16.89
N SER A 115 -10.24 -4.22 -16.99
CA SER A 115 -10.84 -4.91 -15.85
C SER A 115 -9.78 -5.34 -14.82
N MET A 116 -8.64 -5.86 -15.27
CA MET A 116 -7.51 -6.21 -14.40
C MET A 116 -6.92 -4.98 -13.68
N LEU A 117 -6.74 -3.86 -14.38
CA LEU A 117 -6.26 -2.62 -13.77
C LEU A 117 -7.26 -2.10 -12.71
N LYS A 118 -8.56 -2.14 -13.00
CA LYS A 118 -9.63 -1.78 -12.05
C LYS A 118 -9.65 -2.74 -10.84
N LEU A 119 -9.44 -4.04 -11.05
CA LEU A 119 -9.30 -5.02 -9.96
C LEU A 119 -8.11 -4.69 -9.05
N ALA A 120 -6.94 -4.40 -9.63
CA ALA A 120 -5.74 -4.07 -8.89
C ALA A 120 -5.88 -2.75 -8.09
N GLU A 121 -6.51 -1.73 -8.68
CA GLU A 121 -6.84 -0.50 -7.97
C GLU A 121 -7.75 -0.78 -6.77
N ARG A 122 -8.79 -1.59 -6.97
CA ARG A 122 -9.70 -1.99 -5.89
C ARG A 122 -8.99 -2.81 -4.81
N MET A 123 -8.03 -3.67 -5.17
CA MET A 123 -7.21 -4.39 -4.18
C MET A 123 -6.41 -3.44 -3.29
N VAL A 124 -5.76 -2.44 -3.88
CA VAL A 124 -5.00 -1.43 -3.12
C VAL A 124 -5.92 -0.63 -2.20
N THR A 125 -7.03 -0.15 -2.74
CA THR A 125 -8.02 0.59 -1.97
C THR A 125 -8.56 -0.26 -0.83
N SER A 126 -8.98 -1.50 -1.09
CA SER A 126 -9.47 -2.41 -0.05
C SER A 126 -8.42 -2.75 1.01
N PHE A 127 -7.14 -2.86 0.64
CA PHE A 127 -6.06 -3.04 1.60
C PHE A 127 -5.94 -1.81 2.50
N CYS A 128 -5.73 -0.62 1.93
CA CYS A 128 -5.57 0.62 2.67
C CYS A 128 -6.77 0.92 3.57
N THR A 129 -7.99 0.72 3.07
CA THR A 129 -9.21 0.90 3.86
C THR A 129 -9.32 -0.16 4.96
N GLY A 130 -8.93 -1.40 4.70
CA GLY A 130 -8.93 -2.51 5.65
C GLY A 130 -7.96 -2.31 6.82
N VAL A 131 -6.75 -1.83 6.53
CA VAL A 131 -5.71 -1.58 7.54
C VAL A 131 -5.78 -0.18 8.17
N GLY A 132 -6.54 0.74 7.57
CA GLY A 132 -6.76 2.08 8.09
C GLY A 132 -7.52 2.07 9.41
N ALA A 133 -7.02 2.84 10.38
CA ALA A 133 -7.74 3.10 11.63
C ALA A 133 -8.87 4.11 11.41
N SER A 134 -10.03 3.91 12.04
CA SER A 134 -11.09 4.91 12.10
C SER A 134 -11.70 4.96 13.50
N THR A 135 -12.51 5.98 13.79
CA THR A 135 -13.26 6.05 15.07
C THR A 135 -14.24 4.89 15.24
N ALA A 136 -14.77 4.34 14.13
CA ALA A 136 -15.65 3.18 14.13
C ALA A 136 -14.90 1.84 14.19
N HIS A 137 -13.65 1.82 13.73
CA HIS A 137 -12.81 0.63 13.69
C HIS A 137 -11.45 0.93 14.31
N ALA A 138 -11.39 0.85 15.64
CA ALA A 138 -10.17 1.05 16.40
C ALA A 138 -9.32 -0.23 16.43
N TRP A 139 -8.00 -0.06 16.37
CA TRP A 139 -7.04 -1.14 16.57
C TRP A 139 -6.87 -1.44 18.06
N THR A 140 -6.86 -2.72 18.41
CA THR A 140 -6.58 -3.21 19.77
C THR A 140 -5.24 -3.94 19.79
N THR A 141 -4.38 -3.65 20.76
CA THR A 141 -3.06 -4.30 20.90
C THR A 141 -3.20 -5.64 21.63
N LEU A 142 -2.70 -6.73 21.03
CA LEU A 142 -2.70 -8.07 21.61
C LEU A 142 -1.41 -8.31 22.40
N ALA A 143 -1.36 -7.76 23.62
CA ALA A 143 -0.27 -7.87 24.59
C ALA A 143 1.08 -7.20 24.20
N ALA A 144 1.47 -6.19 24.98
CA ALA A 144 2.74 -5.48 24.86
C ALA A 144 3.86 -6.29 25.54
N THR A 145 4.66 -7.01 24.76
CA THR A 145 5.83 -7.74 25.30
C THR A 145 7.13 -7.45 24.55
N GLY A 146 7.13 -6.54 23.56
CA GLY A 146 8.36 -6.16 22.84
C GLY A 146 8.13 -5.17 21.70
N SER A 147 9.09 -5.07 20.77
CA SER A 147 9.06 -4.15 19.63
C SER A 147 8.08 -4.53 18.51
N ASP A 148 7.48 -5.73 18.60
CA ASP A 148 6.72 -6.37 17.52
C ASP A 148 5.25 -6.56 17.91
N ASP A 149 4.69 -5.56 18.60
CA ASP A 149 3.33 -5.61 19.11
C ASP A 149 2.32 -5.76 17.96
N VAL A 150 1.61 -6.89 17.97
CA VAL A 150 0.56 -7.17 17.01
C VAL A 150 -0.69 -6.41 17.42
N ARG A 151 -1.23 -5.65 16.48
CA ARG A 151 -2.53 -5.01 16.60
C ARG A 151 -3.55 -5.79 15.81
N VAL A 152 -4.77 -5.88 16.32
CA VAL A 152 -5.92 -6.45 15.61
C VAL A 152 -7.11 -5.52 15.57
N MET A 153 -7.91 -5.68 14.53
CA MET A 153 -9.16 -4.97 14.31
C MET A 153 -10.17 -5.94 13.72
N THR A 154 -11.42 -5.88 14.20
CA THR A 154 -12.50 -6.72 13.68
C THR A 154 -13.49 -5.87 12.91
N ARG A 155 -13.88 -6.36 11.73
CA ARG A 155 -14.93 -5.76 10.90
C ARG A 155 -15.97 -6.80 10.56
N LYS A 156 -17.24 -6.40 10.58
CA LYS A 156 -18.36 -7.21 10.13
C LYS A 156 -18.71 -6.78 8.70
N SER A 157 -18.67 -7.72 7.78
CA SER A 157 -19.04 -7.54 6.38
C SER A 157 -20.43 -8.16 6.19
N MET A 158 -21.41 -7.34 5.82
CA MET A 158 -22.81 -7.75 5.59
C MET A 158 -23.20 -7.53 4.13
N ASP A 159 -23.04 -6.30 3.63
CA ASP A 159 -23.57 -5.85 2.35
C ASP A 159 -22.50 -5.08 1.55
N ASP A 160 -21.28 -5.64 1.47
CA ASP A 160 -20.15 -5.03 0.78
C ASP A 160 -19.78 -5.85 -0.48
N PRO A 161 -20.25 -5.45 -1.68
CA PRO A 161 -19.91 -6.11 -2.93
C PRO A 161 -18.40 -6.22 -3.11
N GLY A 162 -17.91 -7.44 -3.33
CA GLY A 162 -16.48 -7.69 -3.50
C GLY A 162 -15.71 -7.97 -2.20
N ARG A 163 -16.39 -8.06 -1.05
CA ARG A 163 -15.84 -8.68 0.15
C ARG A 163 -16.63 -9.94 0.53
N PRO A 164 -15.98 -10.97 1.07
CA PRO A 164 -16.69 -12.10 1.64
C PRO A 164 -17.63 -11.66 2.77
N LEU A 165 -18.82 -12.27 2.82
CA LEU A 165 -19.76 -12.13 3.93
C LEU A 165 -19.15 -12.75 5.20
N GLY A 166 -19.22 -12.03 6.32
CA GLY A 166 -18.80 -12.57 7.61
C GLY A 166 -18.01 -11.62 8.49
N ILE A 167 -17.20 -12.18 9.38
CA ILE A 167 -16.32 -11.47 10.30
C ILE A 167 -14.91 -11.49 9.72
N VAL A 168 -14.38 -10.31 9.41
CA VAL A 168 -13.01 -10.13 8.94
C VAL A 168 -12.15 -9.64 10.10
N LEU A 169 -11.10 -10.39 10.40
CA LEU A 169 -10.07 -10.00 11.33
C LEU A 169 -8.88 -9.42 10.55
N SER A 170 -8.57 -8.16 10.82
CA SER A 170 -7.36 -7.50 10.35
C SER A 170 -6.29 -7.60 11.44
N ALA A 171 -5.08 -8.01 11.09
CA ALA A 171 -3.94 -8.02 11.99
C ALA A 171 -2.77 -7.28 11.34
N ALA A 172 -2.05 -6.48 12.10
CA ALA A 172 -0.89 -5.75 11.61
C ALA A 172 0.20 -5.63 12.67
N THR A 173 1.45 -5.68 12.22
CA THR A 173 2.63 -5.40 13.04
C THR A 173 3.68 -4.68 12.21
N SER A 174 4.53 -3.90 12.86
CA SER A 174 5.58 -3.11 12.22
C SER A 174 6.89 -3.32 12.94
N PHE A 175 7.96 -3.53 12.19
CA PHE A 175 9.30 -3.72 12.74
C PHE A 175 10.36 -3.11 11.81
N TRP A 176 11.54 -2.85 12.37
CA TRP A 176 12.70 -2.37 11.62
C TRP A 176 13.63 -3.54 11.29
N ILE A 177 14.22 -3.50 10.09
CA ILE A 177 15.23 -4.45 9.64
C ILE A 177 16.42 -3.69 9.03
N PRO A 178 17.66 -4.11 9.28
CA PRO A 178 18.88 -3.46 8.79
C PRO A 178 19.14 -3.78 7.31
N VAL A 179 18.11 -3.72 6.47
CA VAL A 179 18.16 -4.09 5.06
C VAL A 179 17.53 -2.97 4.22
N PRO A 180 18.16 -2.54 3.12
CA PRO A 180 17.60 -1.60 2.16
C PRO A 180 16.16 -1.92 1.75
N SER A 181 15.30 -0.90 1.74
CA SER A 181 13.88 -1.05 1.38
C SER A 181 13.68 -1.69 0.01
N LYS A 182 14.54 -1.35 -0.97
CA LYS A 182 14.53 -1.95 -2.31
C LYS A 182 14.76 -3.45 -2.28
N ARG A 183 15.72 -3.91 -1.49
CA ARG A 183 16.04 -5.34 -1.37
C ARG A 183 14.91 -6.12 -0.69
N VAL A 184 14.32 -5.55 0.37
CA VAL A 184 13.14 -6.15 1.03
C VAL A 184 11.97 -6.23 0.06
N PHE A 185 11.78 -5.19 -0.74
CA PHE A 185 10.74 -5.14 -1.76
C PHE A 185 10.96 -6.15 -2.88
N ASP A 186 12.20 -6.29 -3.36
CA ASP A 186 12.58 -7.26 -4.38
C ASP A 186 12.35 -8.70 -3.88
N PHE A 187 12.76 -8.98 -2.64
CA PHE A 187 12.48 -10.25 -1.96
C PHE A 187 10.98 -10.52 -1.87
N LEU A 188 10.18 -9.65 -1.23
CA LEU A 188 8.74 -9.92 -1.01
C LEU A 188 7.92 -10.04 -2.30
N ARG A 189 8.44 -9.52 -3.42
CA ARG A 189 7.86 -9.65 -4.74
C ARG A 189 8.20 -10.97 -5.43
N ASP A 190 9.40 -11.49 -5.21
CA ASP A 190 9.92 -12.63 -5.96
C ASP A 190 9.08 -13.88 -5.70
N GLU A 191 8.53 -14.46 -6.77
CA GLU A 191 7.71 -15.68 -6.71
C GLU A 191 8.48 -16.86 -6.12
N ASN A 192 9.80 -16.93 -6.36
CA ASN A 192 10.66 -18.01 -5.87
C ASN A 192 10.88 -17.93 -4.36
N SER A 193 10.91 -16.71 -3.82
CA SER A 193 11.06 -16.47 -2.39
C SER A 193 9.76 -16.68 -1.60
N ARG A 194 8.63 -16.81 -2.29
CA ARG A 194 7.29 -16.78 -1.67
C ARG A 194 7.11 -17.88 -0.63
N SER A 195 7.66 -19.06 -0.91
CA SER A 195 7.63 -20.23 -0.02
C SER A 195 8.39 -20.01 1.29
N GLU A 196 9.36 -19.09 1.31
CA GLU A 196 10.19 -18.81 2.49
C GLU A 196 9.38 -18.12 3.59
N TRP A 197 8.38 -17.30 3.23
CA TRP A 197 7.66 -16.47 4.19
C TRP A 197 6.14 -16.61 4.17
N ASP A 198 5.52 -17.01 3.06
CA ASP A 198 4.07 -17.07 2.94
C ASP A 198 3.52 -18.40 3.49
N ILE A 199 3.25 -18.42 4.80
CA ILE A 199 2.69 -19.58 5.50
C ILE A 199 1.32 -19.98 4.91
N LEU A 200 0.54 -19.02 4.40
CA LEU A 200 -0.79 -19.28 3.83
C LEU A 200 -0.71 -20.00 2.48
N SER A 201 0.44 -19.97 1.81
CA SER A 201 0.66 -20.68 0.54
C SER A 201 0.91 -22.19 0.71
N ASN A 202 1.12 -22.67 1.94
CA ASN A 202 1.41 -24.07 2.29
C ASN A 202 2.52 -24.73 1.43
N GLY A 203 3.50 -23.95 0.95
CA GLY A 203 4.59 -24.45 0.11
C GLY A 203 4.17 -24.77 -1.35
N GLY A 204 2.99 -24.33 -1.77
CA GLY A 204 2.58 -24.40 -3.18
C GLY A 204 3.50 -23.57 -4.07
N LEU A 205 3.79 -24.07 -5.27
CA LEU A 205 4.47 -23.30 -6.29
C LEU A 205 3.60 -22.09 -6.67
N VAL A 206 4.14 -20.89 -6.53
CA VAL A 206 3.52 -19.66 -7.01
C VAL A 206 4.10 -19.37 -8.38
N GLN A 207 3.23 -19.22 -9.37
CA GLN A 207 3.62 -18.92 -10.74
C GLN A 207 2.94 -17.62 -11.19
N GLU A 208 3.73 -16.68 -11.69
CA GLU A 208 3.20 -15.49 -12.35
C GLU A 208 2.42 -15.88 -13.62
N MET A 209 1.11 -15.62 -13.63
CA MET A 209 0.23 -15.94 -14.76
C MET A 209 0.09 -14.79 -15.77
N ALA A 210 0.27 -13.55 -15.32
CA ALA A 210 0.17 -12.37 -16.18
C ALA A 210 0.93 -11.19 -15.57
N HIS A 211 1.59 -10.44 -16.45
CA HIS A 211 2.36 -9.25 -16.11
C HIS A 211 1.88 -8.05 -16.95
N ILE A 212 1.41 -6.99 -16.29
CA ILE A 212 1.12 -5.71 -16.94
C ILE A 212 2.12 -4.68 -16.43
N ALA A 213 3.12 -4.32 -17.24
CA ALA A 213 3.99 -3.20 -16.95
C ALA A 213 3.16 -1.90 -16.84
N ASN A 214 3.47 -1.09 -15.84
CA ASN A 214 2.72 0.09 -15.47
C ASN A 214 3.68 1.26 -15.25
N GLY A 215 4.10 1.91 -16.32
CA GLY A 215 5.05 3.02 -16.26
C GLY A 215 6.46 2.65 -16.73
N ARG A 216 7.43 3.50 -16.40
CA ARG A 216 8.82 3.38 -16.88
C ARG A 216 9.71 2.50 -16.01
N ASP A 217 9.40 2.36 -14.73
CA ASP A 217 10.13 1.49 -13.80
C ASP A 217 9.61 0.04 -13.95
N PRO A 218 10.46 -0.98 -14.23
CA PRO A 218 10.07 -2.40 -14.20
C PRO A 218 9.52 -2.83 -12.82
N GLY A 219 9.82 -2.07 -11.77
CA GLY A 219 9.21 -2.17 -10.45
C GLY A 219 7.76 -1.70 -10.35
N ASN A 220 7.20 -1.08 -11.38
CA ASN A 220 5.81 -0.66 -11.44
C ASN A 220 5.07 -1.56 -12.42
N CYS A 221 4.42 -2.60 -11.92
CA CYS A 221 3.57 -3.48 -12.72
C CYS A 221 2.31 -3.86 -11.92
N VAL A 222 1.25 -4.22 -12.64
CA VAL A 222 0.15 -5.05 -12.14
C VAL A 222 0.44 -6.44 -12.67
N SER A 223 1.08 -7.26 -11.85
CA SER A 223 0.98 -8.71 -12.04
C SER A 223 -0.27 -9.16 -11.30
N LEU A 224 -0.80 -10.35 -11.61
CA LEU A 224 -1.51 -11.09 -10.56
C LEU A 224 -0.53 -11.12 -9.38
N LEU A 225 -0.80 -10.32 -8.33
CA LEU A 225 0.12 -9.75 -7.29
C LEU A 225 0.75 -8.37 -7.70
N ARG A 226 0.47 -7.24 -6.97
CA ARG A 226 1.36 -6.03 -6.73
C ARG A 226 0.88 -4.59 -7.05
N VAL A 227 1.39 -3.60 -6.26
CA VAL A 227 1.49 -2.13 -6.51
C VAL A 227 2.63 -1.47 -5.68
N ASN A 228 3.41 -0.48 -6.19
CA ASN A 228 4.51 0.26 -5.49
C ASN A 228 4.18 1.77 -5.18
N THR A 229 4.94 2.52 -4.35
CA THR A 229 4.99 4.01 -4.31
C THR A 229 6.38 4.53 -3.86
N ALA A 230 6.81 5.72 -4.31
CA ALA A 230 8.19 6.22 -4.05
C ALA A 230 8.46 6.76 -2.63
N ALA A 231 7.43 6.90 -1.80
CA ALA A 231 7.59 7.22 -0.38
C ALA A 231 7.40 5.99 0.53
N GLY A 232 7.12 4.84 -0.07
CA GLY A 232 6.88 3.57 0.58
C GLY A 232 6.43 2.51 -0.42
N SER A 233 7.18 1.42 -0.56
CA SER A 233 6.81 0.36 -1.47
C SER A 233 5.74 -0.53 -0.84
N TYR A 234 4.70 -0.85 -1.59
CA TYR A 234 3.69 -1.79 -1.15
C TYR A 234 3.88 -3.13 -1.88
N VAL A 235 3.49 -4.22 -1.24
CA VAL A 235 3.33 -5.51 -1.92
C VAL A 235 2.00 -6.06 -1.42
N ILE A 236 0.99 -6.04 -2.28
CA ILE A 236 -0.39 -6.38 -1.94
C ILE A 236 -0.81 -7.58 -2.78
N TYR A 237 -1.43 -8.55 -2.11
CA TYR A 237 -1.89 -9.79 -2.71
C TYR A 237 -3.20 -10.24 -2.07
N ALA A 238 -3.97 -11.04 -2.80
CA ALA A 238 -5.13 -11.73 -2.27
C ALA A 238 -5.35 -13.03 -3.05
N PRO A 239 -5.82 -14.10 -2.41
CA PRO A 239 -6.37 -15.23 -3.14
C PRO A 239 -7.64 -14.78 -3.87
N VAL A 240 -7.75 -15.12 -5.14
CA VAL A 240 -8.94 -14.85 -5.96
C VAL A 240 -9.36 -16.15 -6.63
N ASP A 241 -10.67 -16.42 -6.63
CA ASP A 241 -11.23 -17.57 -7.31
C ASP A 241 -10.90 -17.56 -8.82
N ILE A 242 -10.54 -18.73 -9.36
CA ILE A 242 -10.10 -18.87 -10.75
C ILE A 242 -11.23 -18.53 -11.73
N VAL A 243 -12.48 -18.88 -11.39
CA VAL A 243 -13.64 -18.56 -12.24
C VAL A 243 -13.88 -17.05 -12.26
N ALA A 244 -13.85 -16.41 -11.09
CA ALA A 244 -13.96 -14.96 -10.98
C ALA A 244 -12.82 -14.24 -11.74
N MET A 245 -11.59 -14.76 -11.65
CA MET A 245 -10.44 -14.21 -12.37
C MET A 245 -10.60 -14.36 -13.89
N ASN A 246 -11.08 -15.51 -14.37
CA ASN A 246 -11.36 -15.71 -15.80
C ASN A 246 -12.41 -14.73 -16.34
N VAL A 247 -13.40 -14.33 -15.53
CA VAL A 247 -14.37 -13.29 -15.88
C VAL A 247 -13.68 -11.93 -16.03
N VAL A 248 -12.83 -11.55 -15.07
CA VAL A 248 -12.03 -10.30 -15.12
C VAL A 248 -11.13 -10.29 -16.36
N LEU A 249 -10.41 -11.38 -16.61
CA LEU A 249 -9.51 -11.51 -17.77
C LEU A 249 -10.25 -11.38 -19.12
N ARG A 250 -11.56 -11.64 -19.15
CA ARG A 250 -12.43 -11.47 -20.32
C ARG A 250 -13.13 -10.11 -20.38
N GLY A 251 -12.84 -9.22 -19.44
CA GLY A 251 -13.41 -7.86 -19.38
C GLY A 251 -14.69 -7.73 -18.55
N GLY A 252 -15.03 -8.73 -17.74
CA GLY A 252 -16.14 -8.63 -16.79
C GLY A 252 -15.88 -7.62 -15.68
N ASP A 253 -16.91 -7.21 -14.96
CA ASP A 253 -16.79 -6.18 -13.91
C ASP A 253 -16.09 -6.73 -12.66
N PRO A 254 -14.94 -6.17 -12.26
CA PRO A 254 -14.22 -6.65 -11.09
C PRO A 254 -14.94 -6.31 -9.79
N ASP A 255 -15.92 -5.40 -9.74
CA ASP A 255 -16.55 -4.91 -8.49
C ASP A 255 -17.25 -6.00 -7.65
N TYR A 256 -17.54 -7.17 -8.25
CA TYR A 256 -18.16 -8.30 -7.56
C TYR A 256 -17.18 -9.41 -7.18
N VAL A 257 -15.90 -9.31 -7.57
CA VAL A 257 -14.90 -10.33 -7.23
C VAL A 257 -14.59 -10.25 -5.74
N ALA A 258 -14.96 -11.27 -4.97
CA ALA A 258 -14.75 -11.30 -3.53
C ALA A 258 -13.28 -11.64 -3.19
N PHE A 259 -12.61 -10.77 -2.44
CA PHE A 259 -11.26 -11.05 -1.93
C PHE A 259 -10.99 -10.32 -0.60
N LEU A 260 -9.94 -10.76 0.11
CA LEU A 260 -9.41 -10.07 1.30
C LEU A 260 -7.92 -9.79 1.10
N PRO A 261 -7.52 -8.53 0.85
CA PRO A 261 -6.15 -8.24 0.51
C PRO A 261 -5.28 -8.20 1.76
N SER A 262 -4.14 -8.84 1.64
CA SER A 262 -3.05 -8.89 2.59
C SER A 262 -1.79 -8.32 1.95
N GLY A 263 -0.83 -7.88 2.75
CA GLY A 263 0.36 -7.29 2.17
C GLY A 263 1.28 -6.56 3.12
N PHE A 264 2.15 -5.79 2.49
CA PHE A 264 3.29 -5.16 3.10
C PHE A 264 3.34 -3.68 2.76
N ALA A 265 3.76 -2.86 3.71
CA ALA A 265 4.23 -1.50 3.47
C ALA A 265 5.69 -1.41 3.91
N ILE A 266 6.54 -0.94 3.00
CA ILE A 266 8.00 -0.92 3.15
C ILE A 266 8.44 0.53 3.06
N LEU A 267 8.95 1.08 4.14
CA LEU A 267 9.43 2.45 4.21
C LEU A 267 10.95 2.45 4.40
N PRO A 268 11.68 3.43 3.83
CA PRO A 268 13.05 3.66 4.25
C PRO A 268 13.08 4.00 5.74
N ASP A 269 14.16 3.65 6.45
CA ASP A 269 14.28 3.92 7.89
C ASP A 269 14.43 5.41 8.25
N GLY A 270 14.61 6.29 7.26
CA GLY A 270 14.77 7.73 7.46
C GLY A 270 16.08 8.12 8.13
N ARG A 271 17.04 7.19 8.26
CA ARG A 271 18.36 7.42 8.86
C ARG A 271 19.40 7.73 7.78
N GLY A 272 19.17 8.80 7.03
CA GLY A 272 20.16 9.34 6.09
C GLY A 272 21.21 10.17 6.84
N HIS A 273 22.50 9.93 6.57
CA HIS A 273 23.63 10.69 7.12
C HIS A 273 23.44 12.20 6.90
N ASN A 274 23.58 12.98 7.97
CA ASN A 274 23.34 14.43 8.01
C ASN A 274 24.46 15.27 7.37
N ASN A 275 25.15 14.75 6.34
CA ASN A 275 26.22 15.47 5.66
C ASN A 275 25.70 16.15 4.39
N GLY A 276 25.28 17.41 4.56
CA GLY A 276 25.37 18.49 3.57
C GLY A 276 24.89 18.23 2.13
N GLY A 277 23.72 18.79 1.79
CA GLY A 277 23.48 19.41 0.48
C GLY A 277 23.31 18.53 -0.77
N GLY A 278 23.36 17.20 -0.67
CA GLY A 278 23.16 16.28 -1.79
C GLY A 278 21.74 15.71 -1.90
N ILE A 279 21.30 15.38 -3.12
CA ILE A 279 20.08 14.60 -3.38
C ILE A 279 20.20 13.25 -2.64
N LEU A 280 19.38 13.03 -1.62
CA LEU A 280 19.35 11.77 -0.86
C LEU A 280 19.15 10.57 -1.81
N GLU A 281 20.10 9.64 -1.80
CA GLU A 281 19.85 8.25 -2.21
C GLU A 281 18.90 7.62 -1.18
N ILE A 282 17.60 7.65 -1.48
CA ILE A 282 16.56 7.04 -0.66
C ILE A 282 16.79 5.51 -0.67
N GLY A 283 17.14 4.93 0.49
CA GLY A 283 17.13 3.48 0.68
C GLY A 283 18.48 2.79 0.90
N SER A 284 19.58 3.52 1.13
CA SER A 284 20.86 2.89 1.52
C SER A 284 20.88 2.38 2.98
N GLY A 285 19.99 2.87 3.83
CA GLY A 285 19.84 2.45 5.24
C GLY A 285 18.99 1.19 5.41
N GLY A 286 18.51 0.97 6.64
CA GLY A 286 17.52 -0.07 6.93
C GLY A 286 16.14 0.27 6.39
N SER A 287 15.16 -0.57 6.71
CA SER A 287 13.77 -0.36 6.34
C SER A 287 12.81 -0.66 7.48
N LEU A 288 11.68 0.03 7.45
CA LEU A 288 10.52 -0.25 8.29
C LEU A 288 9.55 -1.07 7.47
N LEU A 289 9.28 -2.29 7.93
CA LEU A 289 8.31 -3.18 7.32
C LEU A 289 7.05 -3.24 8.18
N THR A 290 5.91 -2.98 7.57
CA THR A 290 4.60 -3.29 8.14
C THR A 290 4.01 -4.46 7.41
N VAL A 291 3.69 -5.52 8.16
CA VAL A 291 2.94 -6.68 7.66
C VAL A 291 1.50 -6.49 8.09
N ALA A 292 0.56 -6.70 7.16
CA ALA A 292 -0.85 -6.65 7.49
C ALA A 292 -1.66 -7.71 6.74
N PHE A 293 -2.50 -8.42 7.47
CA PHE A 293 -3.36 -9.48 6.97
C PHE A 293 -4.84 -9.15 7.19
N GLN A 294 -5.67 -9.55 6.24
CA GLN A 294 -7.13 -9.55 6.37
C GLN A 294 -7.63 -10.98 6.17
N ILE A 295 -8.27 -11.55 7.19
CA ILE A 295 -8.65 -12.96 7.23
C ILE A 295 -10.12 -13.08 7.60
N LEU A 296 -10.88 -13.85 6.83
CA LEU A 296 -12.25 -14.23 7.17
C LEU A 296 -12.19 -15.29 8.28
N VAL A 297 -12.69 -14.95 9.46
CA VAL A 297 -12.64 -15.85 10.63
C VAL A 297 -13.99 -16.53 10.92
N ASP A 298 -15.07 -16.00 10.36
CA ASP A 298 -16.40 -16.59 10.42
C ASP A 298 -17.22 -16.09 9.22
N SER A 299 -18.01 -16.95 8.58
CA SER A 299 -18.90 -16.55 7.47
C SER A 299 -20.24 -15.99 7.96
N VAL A 300 -20.56 -16.16 9.25
CA VAL A 300 -21.77 -15.66 9.90
C VAL A 300 -21.43 -14.34 10.61
N PRO A 301 -21.90 -13.19 10.13
CA PRO A 301 -21.51 -11.88 10.68
C PRO A 301 -22.01 -11.62 12.12
N THR A 302 -23.02 -12.37 12.56
CA THR A 302 -23.59 -12.31 13.90
C THR A 302 -22.86 -13.22 14.90
N ALA A 303 -21.93 -14.07 14.43
CA ALA A 303 -21.13 -14.92 15.29
C ALA A 303 -20.29 -14.12 16.28
N LYS A 304 -19.89 -14.78 17.37
CA LYS A 304 -18.96 -14.20 18.33
C LYS A 304 -17.54 -14.52 17.90
N LEU A 305 -16.69 -13.50 17.82
CA LEU A 305 -15.27 -13.69 17.56
C LEU A 305 -14.66 -14.56 18.67
N SER A 306 -14.05 -15.68 18.29
CA SER A 306 -13.41 -16.56 19.25
C SER A 306 -12.01 -16.05 19.61
N LEU A 307 -11.62 -16.18 20.88
CA LEU A 307 -10.24 -15.93 21.32
C LEU A 307 -9.23 -16.83 20.58
N GLY A 308 -9.65 -18.04 20.20
CA GLY A 308 -8.85 -18.96 19.38
C GLY A 308 -8.51 -18.39 18.00
N SER A 309 -9.49 -17.79 17.30
CA SER A 309 -9.28 -17.15 15.99
C SER A 309 -8.27 -16.00 16.10
N VAL A 310 -8.38 -15.19 17.16
CA VAL A 310 -7.46 -14.08 17.43
C VAL A 310 -6.04 -14.60 17.70
N ALA A 311 -5.91 -15.66 18.52
CA ALA A 311 -4.62 -16.28 18.81
C ALA A 311 -3.97 -16.88 17.56
N THR A 312 -4.73 -17.56 16.71
CA THR A 312 -4.22 -18.14 15.45
C THR A 312 -3.69 -17.05 14.52
N VAL A 313 -4.42 -15.96 14.33
CA VAL A 313 -3.97 -14.85 13.47
C VAL A 313 -2.74 -14.15 14.06
N ASN A 314 -2.69 -13.99 15.38
CA ASN A 314 -1.51 -13.46 16.07
C ASN A 314 -0.27 -14.35 15.87
N SER A 315 -0.41 -15.67 15.97
CA SER A 315 0.68 -16.62 15.71
C SER A 315 1.11 -16.60 14.24
N LEU A 316 0.15 -16.52 13.31
CA LEU A 316 0.42 -16.45 11.88
C LEU A 316 1.29 -15.22 11.54
N ILE A 317 0.88 -14.03 11.97
CA ILE A 317 1.62 -12.80 11.64
C ILE A 317 3.02 -12.80 12.28
N LYS A 318 3.16 -13.28 13.52
CA LYS A 318 4.47 -13.41 14.18
C LYS A 318 5.37 -14.39 13.42
N CYS A 319 4.86 -15.54 13.02
CA CYS A 319 5.62 -16.53 12.28
C CYS A 319 6.04 -16.00 10.90
N THR A 320 5.18 -15.25 10.20
CA THR A 320 5.56 -14.58 8.94
C THR A 320 6.68 -13.56 9.17
N VAL A 321 6.60 -12.73 10.22
CA VAL A 321 7.63 -11.75 10.56
C VAL A 321 8.98 -12.42 10.76
N GLU A 322 9.03 -13.49 11.56
CA GLU A 322 10.27 -14.21 11.84
C GLU A 322 10.86 -14.87 10.59
N ARG A 323 10.02 -15.44 9.72
CA ARG A 323 10.47 -15.99 8.43
C ARG A 323 11.05 -14.92 7.50
N ILE A 324 10.41 -13.76 7.38
CA ILE A 324 10.92 -12.64 6.58
C ILE A 324 12.26 -12.17 7.13
N LYS A 325 12.36 -11.95 8.45
CA LYS A 325 13.60 -11.55 9.11
C LYS A 325 14.72 -12.55 8.82
N ALA A 326 14.46 -13.85 8.98
CA ALA A 326 15.44 -14.89 8.74
C ALA A 326 15.93 -14.91 7.28
N ALA A 327 15.00 -14.93 6.32
CA ALA A 327 15.33 -15.03 4.89
C ALA A 327 16.11 -13.81 4.38
N VAL A 328 15.66 -12.59 4.72
CA VAL A 328 16.27 -11.37 4.20
C VAL A 328 17.62 -11.08 4.87
N MET A 329 17.79 -11.42 6.16
CA MET A 329 19.07 -11.23 6.85
C MET A 329 20.12 -12.27 6.46
N CYS A 330 19.75 -13.53 6.23
CA CYS A 330 20.69 -14.57 5.79
C CYS A 330 21.29 -14.27 4.40
N ASN A 331 20.48 -13.73 3.48
CA ASN A 331 20.97 -13.36 2.15
C ASN A 331 21.90 -12.13 2.17
N SER A 332 21.99 -11.41 3.31
CA SER A 332 22.78 -10.17 3.46
C SER A 332 24.22 -10.39 3.91
N ALA A 333 24.61 -11.64 4.15
CA ALA A 333 25.96 -12.06 4.51
C ALA A 333 26.80 -12.44 3.29
#